data_AF-A0A2V6ZUT0-F1
#
_entry.id   AF-A0A2V6ZUT0-F1
#
_cell.length_a   1.000
_cell.length_b   1.000
_cell.length_c   1.000
_cell.angle_alpha   90.00
_cell.angle_beta   90.00
_cell.angle_gamma   90.00
#
_symmetry.space_group_name_H-M   'P 1'
#
loop_
_entity.id
_entity.type
_entity.pdbx_description
1 polymer ?
#
loop_
_entity_poly.entity_id
_entity_poly.type
_entity_poly.pdbx_seq_one_letter_code
_entity_poly.pdbx_strand_id
1 'polypeptide(L)'
;MLERGCLIGVVVATLLLATALPGAAGNLCTVDKPTSEALATRTSQGSAKLLEAAAHALLSFKAADDAPEGFENHRAASLRLLDDAVRAYKDALSQPAELQRADTFLKNRAFDRLQAAFGITPGTLNHTRWEIIVKTAQTSKTPTAELLSVCVAGAETLKYTMSTVTLGTPASMLRRASTTWFSVLSHGALVSDALDSLVR
;
A
#
# COMPACT_ATOMS: atom_id res chain seq x y z
N MET A 1 41.11 -4.47 21.17
CA MET A 1 39.84 -5.08 21.60
C MET A 1 38.75 -4.46 20.74
N LEU A 2 38.32 -5.19 19.71
CA LEU A 2 37.30 -4.79 18.73
C LEU A 2 36.00 -5.51 19.10
N GLU A 3 35.04 -4.81 19.68
CA GLU A 3 33.67 -5.29 19.90
C GLU A 3 32.85 -4.95 18.63
N ARG A 4 32.62 -5.87 17.68
CA ARG A 4 31.63 -6.96 17.71
C ARG A 4 30.27 -6.55 18.28
N GLY A 5 29.67 -5.47 17.75
CA GLY A 5 28.28 -5.09 18.08
C GLY A 5 27.39 -4.66 16.92
N CYS A 6 27.93 -4.44 15.71
CA CYS A 6 27.18 -3.73 14.64
C CYS A 6 26.63 -4.64 13.52
N LEU A 7 27.03 -5.92 13.46
CA LEU A 7 26.67 -6.80 12.33
C LEU A 7 25.37 -7.61 12.53
N ILE A 8 24.83 -7.68 13.75
CA ILE A 8 23.61 -8.48 14.02
C ILE A 8 22.33 -7.70 13.67
N GLY A 9 22.33 -6.36 13.79
CA GLY A 9 21.15 -5.52 13.50
C GLY A 9 20.81 -5.40 12.01
N VAL A 10 21.83 -5.42 11.13
CA VAL A 10 21.61 -5.31 9.67
C VAL A 10 21.08 -6.63 9.10
N VAL A 11 21.59 -7.77 9.54
CA VAL A 11 21.18 -9.09 9.03
C VAL A 11 19.72 -9.40 9.39
N VAL A 12 19.22 -8.97 10.55
CA VAL A 12 17.81 -9.21 10.94
C VAL A 12 16.84 -8.36 10.12
N ALA A 13 17.21 -7.12 9.78
CA ALA A 13 16.39 -6.28 8.90
C ALA A 13 16.38 -6.81 7.46
N THR A 14 17.49 -7.36 6.95
CA THR A 14 17.53 -7.96 5.60
C THR A 14 16.84 -9.32 5.55
N LEU A 15 16.89 -10.12 6.62
CA LEU A 15 16.18 -11.42 6.67
C LEU A 15 14.66 -11.25 6.77
N LEU A 16 14.17 -10.24 7.49
CA LEU A 16 12.73 -9.96 7.60
C LEU A 16 12.15 -9.37 6.30
N LEU A 17 12.97 -8.73 5.47
CA LEU A 17 12.58 -8.35 4.10
C LEU A 17 12.70 -9.52 3.10
N ALA A 18 13.60 -10.48 3.32
CA ALA A 18 13.78 -11.63 2.42
C ALA A 18 12.70 -12.72 2.58
N THR A 19 12.06 -12.80 3.75
CA THR A 19 10.91 -13.70 3.97
C THR A 19 9.57 -13.07 3.59
N ALA A 20 9.55 -11.80 3.20
CA ALA A 20 8.37 -11.17 2.63
C ALA A 20 8.23 -11.57 1.15
N LEU A 21 7.73 -12.79 0.94
CA LEU A 21 6.97 -13.24 -0.24
C LEU A 21 7.64 -13.02 -1.62
N PRO A 22 8.12 -14.10 -2.26
CA PRO A 22 8.42 -14.10 -3.71
C PRO A 22 7.19 -13.82 -4.60
N GLY A 23 6.00 -13.62 -4.03
CA GLY A 23 4.75 -13.33 -4.75
C GLY A 23 4.10 -11.97 -4.44
N ALA A 24 4.55 -11.19 -3.44
CA ALA A 24 3.82 -9.99 -3.00
C ALA A 24 4.23 -8.68 -3.69
N ALA A 25 5.33 -8.68 -4.45
CA ALA A 25 5.79 -7.50 -5.17
C ALA A 25 5.43 -7.52 -6.67
N GLY A 26 4.73 -8.56 -7.14
CA GLY A 26 4.57 -8.85 -8.56
C GLY A 26 3.43 -8.13 -9.26
N ASN A 27 2.38 -7.68 -8.57
CA ASN A 27 1.34 -6.92 -9.23
C ASN A 27 0.46 -6.10 -8.27
N LEU A 28 0.84 -4.84 -8.05
CA LEU A 28 -0.02 -3.88 -7.35
C LEU A 28 -1.19 -3.35 -8.21
N CYS A 29 -1.37 -3.89 -9.42
CA CYS A 29 -2.62 -4.00 -10.19
C CYS A 29 -2.26 -4.57 -11.59
N THR A 30 -2.39 -5.87 -11.81
CA THR A 30 -2.83 -6.32 -13.14
C THR A 30 -4.25 -6.74 -12.99
N VAL A 31 -5.13 -6.08 -13.73
CA VAL A 31 -6.51 -6.52 -13.82
C VAL A 31 -6.69 -7.12 -15.21
N ASP A 32 -6.13 -8.32 -15.42
CA ASP A 32 -6.42 -9.05 -16.64
C ASP A 32 -7.83 -9.68 -16.57
N LYS A 33 -8.81 -8.90 -17.07
CA LYS A 33 -10.17 -9.27 -17.52
C LYS A 33 -11.23 -9.69 -16.49
N PRO A 34 -11.56 -8.78 -15.54
CA PRO A 34 -12.96 -8.58 -15.15
C PRO A 34 -13.32 -7.11 -14.84
N THR A 35 -12.35 -6.19 -14.85
CA THR A 35 -12.59 -4.73 -14.94
C THR A 35 -12.23 -4.25 -16.35
N SER A 36 -12.56 -3.00 -16.71
CA SER A 36 -12.00 -2.46 -17.95
C SER A 36 -10.51 -2.23 -17.84
N GLU A 37 -9.85 -2.33 -18.99
CA GLU A 37 -8.49 -1.85 -19.20
C GLU A 37 -8.30 -0.40 -18.73
N ALA A 38 -9.32 0.45 -18.86
CA ALA A 38 -9.30 1.84 -18.44
C ALA A 38 -9.22 2.02 -16.91
N LEU A 39 -9.99 1.25 -16.15
CA LEU A 39 -9.93 1.26 -14.69
C LEU A 39 -8.62 0.63 -14.21
N ALA A 40 -8.29 -0.54 -14.76
CA ALA A 40 -7.06 -1.28 -14.47
C ALA A 40 -5.82 -0.39 -14.64
N THR A 41 -5.70 0.31 -15.76
CA THR A 41 -4.56 1.17 -16.05
C THR A 41 -4.40 2.27 -15.01
N ARG A 42 -5.50 2.93 -14.62
CA ARG A 42 -5.44 4.06 -13.69
C ARG A 42 -5.19 3.61 -12.25
N THR A 43 -5.80 2.51 -11.81
CA THR A 43 -5.51 1.95 -10.49
C THR A 43 -4.06 1.46 -10.41
N SER A 44 -3.52 0.89 -11.49
CA SER A 44 -2.10 0.51 -11.59
C SER A 44 -1.16 1.68 -11.52
N GLN A 45 -1.47 2.76 -12.24
CA GLN A 45 -0.70 4.00 -12.17
C GLN A 45 -0.71 4.58 -10.75
N GLY A 46 -1.88 4.63 -10.11
CA GLY A 46 -2.02 5.07 -8.72
C GLY A 46 -1.20 4.22 -7.76
N SER A 47 -1.30 2.90 -7.86
CA SER A 47 -0.57 1.98 -6.99
C SER A 47 0.94 2.00 -7.22
N ALA A 48 1.39 2.12 -8.46
CA ALA A 48 2.82 2.27 -8.77
C ALA A 48 3.39 3.55 -8.15
N LYS A 49 2.66 4.67 -8.27
CA LYS A 49 3.05 5.94 -7.66
C LYS A 49 3.03 5.88 -6.13
N LEU A 50 2.03 5.22 -5.55
CA LEU A 50 1.95 5.01 -4.11
C LEU A 50 3.12 4.17 -3.59
N LEU A 51 3.49 3.09 -4.28
CA LEU A 51 4.61 2.24 -3.89
C LEU A 51 5.95 3.00 -3.95
N GLU A 52 6.18 3.72 -5.05
CA GLU A 52 7.37 4.56 -5.22
C GLU A 52 7.43 5.64 -4.13
N ALA A 53 6.30 6.28 -3.84
CA ALA A 53 6.21 7.26 -2.78
C ALA A 53 6.47 6.66 -1.39
N ALA A 54 5.95 5.46 -1.12
CA ALA A 54 6.13 4.75 0.12
C ALA A 54 7.61 4.37 0.33
N ALA A 55 8.32 3.96 -0.73
CA ALA A 55 9.76 3.73 -0.65
C ALA A 55 10.50 5.02 -0.27
N HIS A 56 10.20 6.14 -0.92
CA HIS A 56 10.77 7.43 -0.57
C HIS A 56 10.40 7.91 0.84
N ALA A 57 9.19 7.63 1.32
CA ALA A 57 8.77 7.95 2.68
C ALA A 57 9.64 7.22 3.71
N LEU A 58 9.83 5.90 3.54
CA LEU A 58 10.66 5.10 4.42
C LEU A 58 12.12 5.59 4.44
N LEU A 59 12.68 5.91 3.27
CA LEU A 59 14.02 6.47 3.16
C LEU A 59 14.14 7.82 3.88
N SER A 60 13.12 8.68 3.78
CA SER A 60 13.07 9.95 4.50
C SER A 60 12.97 9.76 6.01
N PHE A 61 12.19 8.80 6.50
CA PHE A 61 12.12 8.49 7.94
C PHE A 61 13.46 7.99 8.46
N LYS A 62 14.13 7.11 7.72
CA LYS A 62 15.47 6.64 8.05
C LYS A 62 16.46 7.81 8.08
N ALA A 63 16.44 8.66 7.06
CA ALA A 63 17.33 9.81 6.99
C ALA A 63 17.11 10.79 8.15
N ALA A 64 15.86 10.99 8.59
CA ALA A 64 15.54 11.82 9.75
C ALA A 64 15.99 11.21 11.09
N ASP A 65 16.13 9.88 11.18
CA ASP A 65 16.48 9.17 12.42
C ASP A 65 18.00 9.15 12.66
N ASP A 66 18.81 8.89 11.64
CA ASP A 66 20.24 8.63 11.84
C ASP A 66 21.19 9.04 10.70
N ALA A 67 20.67 9.45 9.54
CA ALA A 67 21.49 9.77 8.36
C ALA A 67 20.86 10.87 7.50
N PRO A 68 21.02 12.16 7.85
CA PRO A 68 20.24 13.27 7.26
C PRO A 68 20.48 13.50 5.77
N GLU A 69 21.47 12.83 5.17
CA GLU A 69 21.73 12.88 3.73
C GLU A 69 20.51 12.41 2.93
N GLY A 70 20.12 13.20 1.93
CA GLY A 70 18.99 12.87 1.06
C GLY A 70 17.60 13.06 1.69
N PHE A 71 17.49 13.49 2.96
CA PHE A 71 16.21 13.68 3.65
C PHE A 71 15.20 14.50 2.83
N GLU A 72 15.57 15.73 2.44
CA GLU A 72 14.67 16.62 1.70
C GLU A 72 14.36 16.09 0.30
N ASN A 73 15.32 15.42 -0.35
CA ASN A 73 15.11 14.83 -1.68
C ASN A 73 14.08 13.70 -1.62
N HIS A 74 14.23 12.79 -0.65
CA HIS A 74 13.28 11.70 -0.45
C HIS A 74 11.91 12.21 0.00
N ARG A 75 11.88 13.21 0.90
CA ARG A 75 10.63 13.83 1.35
C ARG A 75 9.88 14.50 0.19
N ALA A 76 10.57 15.33 -0.59
CA ALA A 76 9.98 16.01 -1.74
C ALA A 76 9.50 15.03 -2.82
N ALA A 77 10.30 13.99 -3.11
CA ALA A 77 9.90 12.94 -4.05
C ALA A 77 8.64 12.21 -3.58
N SER A 78 8.59 11.80 -2.31
CA SER A 78 7.43 11.13 -1.71
C SER A 78 6.17 12.01 -1.81
N LEU A 79 6.25 13.28 -1.41
CA LEU A 79 5.11 14.21 -1.47
C LEU A 79 4.57 14.37 -2.90
N ARG A 80 5.45 14.59 -3.89
CA ARG A 80 5.06 14.71 -5.29
C ARG A 80 4.38 13.43 -5.81
N LEU A 81 4.97 12.28 -5.51
CA LEU A 81 4.43 10.99 -5.95
C LEU A 81 3.09 10.65 -5.27
N LEU A 82 2.88 11.06 -4.02
CA LEU A 82 1.58 10.92 -3.34
C LEU A 82 0.51 11.79 -3.99
N ASP A 83 0.84 13.00 -4.41
CA ASP A 83 -0.09 13.84 -5.19
C ASP A 83 -0.48 13.20 -6.51
N ASP A 84 0.50 12.61 -7.22
CA ASP A 84 0.25 11.88 -8.46
C ASP A 84 -0.60 10.61 -8.22
N ALA A 85 -0.34 9.86 -7.14
CA ALA A 85 -1.11 8.69 -6.75
C ALA A 85 -2.57 9.04 -6.43
N VAL A 86 -2.78 10.08 -5.62
CA VAL A 86 -4.13 10.58 -5.26
C VAL A 86 -4.89 11.02 -6.52
N ARG A 87 -4.23 11.72 -7.45
CA ARG A 87 -4.84 12.12 -8.72
C ARG A 87 -5.27 10.91 -9.54
N ALA A 88 -4.39 9.92 -9.71
CA ALA A 88 -4.69 8.71 -10.47
C ALA A 88 -5.86 7.90 -9.87
N TYR A 89 -5.93 7.76 -8.54
CA TYR A 89 -7.07 7.11 -7.89
C TYR A 89 -8.36 7.92 -8.01
N LYS A 90 -8.31 9.26 -7.92
CA LYS A 90 -9.50 10.11 -8.16
C LYS A 90 -9.97 10.03 -9.61
N ASP A 91 -9.06 9.90 -10.58
CA ASP A 91 -9.39 9.67 -11.98
C ASP A 91 -9.96 8.26 -12.24
N ALA A 92 -9.57 7.27 -11.44
CA ALA A 92 -10.22 5.95 -11.44
C ALA A 92 -11.66 6.04 -10.89
N LEU A 93 -11.86 6.81 -9.81
CA LEU A 93 -13.16 7.03 -9.18
C LEU A 93 -14.15 7.83 -10.04
N SER A 94 -13.68 8.56 -11.06
CA SER A 94 -14.54 9.34 -11.96
C SER A 94 -15.16 8.52 -13.11
N GLN A 95 -15.01 7.20 -13.11
CA GLN A 95 -15.50 6.29 -14.16
C GLN A 95 -16.63 5.36 -13.68
N PRO A 96 -17.88 5.86 -13.56
CA PRO A 96 -18.98 5.11 -12.93
C PRO A 96 -19.32 3.78 -13.61
N ALA A 97 -19.30 3.74 -14.95
CA ALA A 97 -19.57 2.50 -15.70
C ALA A 97 -18.49 1.42 -15.48
N GLU A 98 -17.27 1.84 -15.15
CA GLU A 98 -16.16 0.93 -14.88
C GLU A 98 -16.18 0.42 -13.45
N LEU A 99 -16.50 1.31 -12.51
CA LEU A 99 -16.72 0.96 -11.11
C LEU A 99 -17.85 -0.07 -10.97
N GLN A 100 -18.96 0.09 -11.69
CA GLN A 100 -20.07 -0.87 -11.63
C GLN A 100 -19.69 -2.27 -12.14
N ARG A 101 -18.84 -2.34 -13.17
CA ARG A 101 -18.30 -3.63 -13.66
C ARG A 101 -17.40 -4.27 -12.62
N ALA A 102 -16.50 -3.50 -12.02
CA ALA A 102 -15.63 -3.95 -10.95
C ALA A 102 -16.42 -4.39 -9.69
N ASP A 103 -17.53 -3.72 -9.37
CA ASP A 103 -18.40 -4.09 -8.26
C ASP A 103 -19.01 -5.48 -8.47
N THR A 104 -19.41 -5.78 -9.71
CA THR A 104 -19.94 -7.10 -10.07
C THR A 104 -18.87 -8.17 -9.93
N PHE A 105 -17.63 -7.86 -10.31
CA PHE A 105 -16.50 -8.78 -10.13
C PHE A 105 -16.22 -9.05 -8.65
N LEU A 106 -16.07 -8.00 -7.83
CA LEU A 106 -15.78 -8.12 -6.40
C LEU A 106 -16.86 -8.92 -5.66
N LYS A 107 -18.13 -8.75 -6.01
CA LYS A 107 -19.23 -9.50 -5.39
C LYS A 107 -19.20 -11.00 -5.68
N ASN A 108 -18.66 -11.39 -6.83
CA ASN A 108 -18.54 -12.78 -7.24
C ASN A 108 -17.16 -13.37 -6.93
N ARG A 109 -16.32 -12.65 -6.17
CA ARG A 109 -14.95 -13.04 -5.91
C ARG A 109 -14.88 -14.17 -4.87
N ALA A 110 -14.05 -15.18 -5.15
CA ALA A 110 -13.80 -16.30 -4.24
C ALA A 110 -12.78 -15.91 -3.15
N PHE A 111 -13.17 -15.01 -2.24
CA PHE A 111 -12.27 -14.46 -1.21
C PHE A 111 -11.62 -15.51 -0.30
N ASP A 112 -12.29 -16.62 0.00
CA ASP A 112 -11.72 -17.69 0.80
C ASP A 112 -10.50 -18.35 0.11
N ARG A 113 -10.57 -18.53 -1.22
CA ARG A 113 -9.45 -19.08 -2.01
C ARG A 113 -8.29 -18.10 -2.06
N LEU A 114 -8.59 -16.82 -2.22
CA LEU A 114 -7.59 -15.76 -2.22
C LEU A 114 -6.90 -15.64 -0.85
N GLN A 115 -7.66 -15.71 0.24
CA GLN A 115 -7.11 -15.69 1.59
C GLN A 115 -6.06 -16.79 1.79
N ALA A 116 -6.35 -18.00 1.31
CA ALA A 116 -5.44 -19.13 1.33
C ALA A 116 -4.22 -18.92 0.40
N ALA A 117 -4.45 -18.45 -0.82
CA ALA A 117 -3.39 -18.20 -1.80
C ALA A 117 -2.39 -17.13 -1.34
N PHE A 118 -2.87 -16.07 -0.69
CA PHE A 118 -2.04 -14.99 -0.16
C PHE A 118 -1.46 -15.28 1.23
N GLY A 119 -1.76 -16.45 1.82
CA GLY A 119 -1.23 -16.83 3.13
C GLY A 119 -1.68 -15.91 4.27
N ILE A 120 -2.88 -15.31 4.16
CA ILE A 120 -3.40 -14.38 5.15
C ILE A 120 -3.75 -15.17 6.42
N THR A 121 -2.87 -15.07 7.41
CA THR A 121 -2.93 -15.88 8.64
C THR A 121 -3.98 -15.34 9.61
N PRO A 122 -4.93 -16.17 10.10
CA PRO A 122 -5.93 -15.77 11.09
C PRO A 122 -5.34 -15.15 12.35
N GLY A 123 -6.03 -14.16 12.92
CA GLY A 123 -5.59 -13.45 14.14
C GLY A 123 -4.53 -12.37 13.91
N THR A 124 -4.09 -12.15 12.66
CA THR A 124 -3.18 -11.04 12.31
C THR A 124 -3.94 -9.78 11.91
N LEU A 125 -3.27 -8.63 11.93
CA LEU A 125 -3.84 -7.36 11.45
C LEU A 125 -4.25 -7.44 9.97
N ASN A 126 -3.49 -8.16 9.15
CA ASN A 126 -3.82 -8.36 7.74
C ASN A 126 -5.07 -9.24 7.57
N HIS A 127 -5.32 -10.21 8.46
CA HIS A 127 -6.58 -10.95 8.47
C HIS A 127 -7.78 -10.05 8.77
N THR A 128 -7.71 -9.21 9.81
CA THR A 128 -8.80 -8.27 10.12
C THR A 128 -9.04 -7.29 8.96
N ARG A 129 -7.99 -6.79 8.32
CA ARG A 129 -8.12 -5.92 7.13
C ARG A 129 -8.74 -6.66 5.96
N TRP A 130 -8.37 -7.91 5.75
CA TRP A 130 -8.95 -8.78 4.72
C TRP A 130 -10.44 -8.99 4.97
N GLU A 131 -10.85 -9.34 6.19
CA GLU A 131 -12.26 -9.50 6.56
C GLU A 131 -13.08 -8.23 6.29
N ILE A 132 -12.51 -7.05 6.55
CA ILE A 132 -13.14 -5.76 6.21
C ILE A 132 -13.30 -5.62 4.69
N ILE A 133 -12.27 -5.93 3.90
CA ILE A 133 -12.34 -5.87 2.42
C ILE A 133 -13.41 -6.84 1.90
N VAL A 134 -13.44 -8.08 2.39
CA VAL A 134 -14.45 -9.08 2.03
C VAL A 134 -15.85 -8.58 2.36
N LYS A 135 -16.04 -8.05 3.58
CA LYS A 135 -17.32 -7.48 4.01
C LYS A 135 -17.73 -6.31 3.13
N THR A 136 -16.83 -5.39 2.83
CA THR A 136 -17.09 -4.27 1.91
C THR A 136 -17.51 -4.79 0.54
N ALA A 137 -16.76 -5.73 -0.04
CA ALA A 137 -17.07 -6.32 -1.34
C ALA A 137 -18.48 -6.96 -1.39
N GLN A 138 -18.87 -7.67 -0.34
CA GLN A 138 -20.14 -8.40 -0.29
C GLN A 138 -21.35 -7.53 0.08
N THR A 139 -21.17 -6.54 0.96
CA THR A 139 -22.29 -5.80 1.57
C THR A 139 -22.49 -4.38 1.01
N SER A 140 -21.45 -3.78 0.41
CA SER A 140 -21.56 -2.44 -0.17
C SER A 140 -22.36 -2.44 -1.48
N LYS A 141 -23.03 -1.32 -1.73
CA LYS A 141 -23.62 -1.01 -3.04
C LYS A 141 -22.56 -0.66 -4.07
N THR A 142 -21.44 -0.07 -3.65
CA THR A 142 -20.36 0.45 -4.50
C THR A 142 -18.98 0.05 -3.96
N PRO A 143 -18.71 -1.27 -3.80
CA PRO A 143 -17.50 -1.75 -3.12
C PRO A 143 -16.19 -1.26 -3.75
N THR A 144 -16.10 -1.18 -5.08
CA THR A 144 -14.89 -0.71 -5.76
C THR A 144 -14.59 0.73 -5.41
N ALA A 145 -15.61 1.60 -5.43
CA ALA A 145 -15.45 3.00 -5.10
C ALA A 145 -15.02 3.19 -3.64
N GLU A 146 -15.60 2.41 -2.71
CA GLU A 146 -15.22 2.43 -1.29
C GLU A 146 -13.77 2.00 -1.10
N LEU A 147 -13.34 0.87 -1.68
CA LEU A 147 -11.96 0.37 -1.56
C LEU A 147 -10.95 1.36 -2.15
N LEU A 148 -11.21 1.91 -3.35
CA LEU A 148 -10.35 2.93 -3.95
C LEU A 148 -10.33 4.23 -3.15
N SER A 149 -11.43 4.60 -2.50
CA SER A 149 -11.48 5.77 -1.61
C SER A 149 -10.60 5.58 -0.38
N VAL A 150 -10.46 4.36 0.14
CA VAL A 150 -9.50 4.08 1.22
C VAL A 150 -8.06 4.21 0.73
N CYS A 151 -7.75 3.81 -0.51
CA CYS A 151 -6.42 4.07 -1.10
C CYS A 151 -6.12 5.56 -1.22
N VAL A 152 -7.10 6.38 -1.64
CA VAL A 152 -7.00 7.85 -1.63
C VAL A 152 -6.72 8.37 -0.22
N ALA A 153 -7.54 7.99 0.76
CA ALA A 153 -7.40 8.44 2.15
C ALA A 153 -6.06 8.01 2.75
N GLY A 154 -5.58 6.79 2.43
CA GLY A 154 -4.29 6.28 2.85
C GLY A 154 -3.13 7.10 2.27
N ALA A 155 -3.17 7.39 0.96
CA ALA A 155 -2.17 8.24 0.31
C ALA A 155 -2.17 9.68 0.89
N GLU A 156 -3.35 10.27 1.11
CA GLU A 156 -3.49 11.59 1.75
C GLU A 156 -2.97 11.59 3.20
N THR A 157 -3.20 10.51 3.96
CA THR A 157 -2.69 10.34 5.32
C THR A 157 -1.16 10.22 5.35
N LEU A 158 -0.57 9.44 4.44
CA LEU A 158 0.87 9.35 4.32
C LEU A 158 1.47 10.70 3.87
N LYS A 159 0.80 11.43 2.98
CA LYS A 159 1.21 12.77 2.55
C LYS A 159 1.23 13.75 3.72
N TYR A 160 0.18 13.75 4.54
CA TYR A 160 0.15 14.56 5.76
C TYR A 160 1.28 14.16 6.72
N THR A 161 1.52 12.87 6.89
CA THR A 161 2.63 12.38 7.74
C THR A 161 3.99 12.86 7.21
N MET A 162 4.21 12.78 5.90
CA MET A 162 5.45 13.24 5.26
C MET A 162 5.63 14.76 5.35
N SER A 163 4.55 15.54 5.36
CA SER A 163 4.65 16.99 5.47
C SER A 163 5.08 17.43 6.87
N THR A 164 4.75 16.65 7.91
CA THR A 164 5.09 16.96 9.32
C THR A 164 6.45 16.42 9.76
N VAL A 165 7.01 15.42 9.08
CA VAL A 165 8.38 14.95 9.36
C VAL A 165 9.39 15.99 8.90
N THR A 166 10.30 16.37 9.79
CA THR A 166 11.46 17.22 9.55
C THR A 166 12.73 16.60 10.15
N LEU A 167 13.91 17.14 9.80
CA LEU A 167 15.12 16.87 10.59
C LEU A 167 14.87 17.27 12.06
N GLY A 168 15.29 16.41 13.00
CA GLY A 168 15.04 16.60 14.43
C GLY A 168 13.67 16.10 14.93
N THR A 169 12.87 15.46 14.08
CA THR A 169 11.66 14.75 14.51
C THR A 169 12.04 13.69 15.56
N PRO A 170 11.43 13.69 16.76
CA PRO A 170 11.69 12.68 17.79
C PRO A 170 11.47 11.25 17.28
N ALA A 171 12.31 10.30 17.71
CA ALA A 171 12.22 8.89 17.33
C ALA A 171 10.84 8.26 17.59
N SER A 172 10.13 8.70 18.65
CA SER A 172 8.76 8.24 18.92
C SER A 172 7.77 8.67 17.84
N MET A 173 7.94 9.85 17.24
CA MET A 173 7.12 10.33 16.13
C MET A 173 7.51 9.65 14.81
N LEU A 174 8.81 9.40 14.56
CA LEU A 174 9.27 8.63 13.40
C LEU A 174 8.75 7.18 13.41
N ARG A 175 8.68 6.55 14.60
CA ARG A 175 8.03 5.24 14.75
C ARG A 175 6.55 5.29 14.42
N ARG A 176 5.82 6.32 14.88
CA ARG A 176 4.40 6.49 14.51
C ARG A 176 4.23 6.71 13.00
N ALA A 177 5.08 7.52 12.38
CA ALA A 177 5.09 7.74 10.94
C ALA A 177 5.34 6.42 10.17
N SER A 178 6.26 5.58 10.66
CA SER A 178 6.53 4.25 10.10
C SER A 178 5.34 3.30 10.25
N THR A 179 4.62 3.35 11.37
CA THR A 179 3.38 2.57 11.55
C THR A 179 2.28 3.03 10.58
N THR A 180 2.14 4.34 10.36
CA THR A 180 1.22 4.88 9.35
C THR A 180 1.60 4.39 7.95
N TRP A 181 2.87 4.52 7.58
CA TRP A 181 3.40 4.01 6.31
C TRP A 181 3.10 2.52 6.10
N PHE A 182 3.39 1.68 7.10
CA PHE A 182 3.13 0.24 7.01
C PHE A 182 1.63 -0.05 6.85
N SER A 183 0.78 0.72 7.53
CA SER A 183 -0.67 0.57 7.43
C SER A 183 -1.21 0.94 6.06
N VAL A 184 -0.73 2.03 5.47
CA VAL A 184 -1.09 2.45 4.11
C VAL A 184 -0.63 1.42 3.09
N LEU A 185 0.63 0.98 3.17
CA LEU A 185 1.21 0.02 2.23
C LEU A 185 0.48 -1.33 2.29
N SER A 186 0.26 -1.86 3.50
CA SER A 186 -0.42 -3.16 3.68
C SER A 186 -1.86 -3.12 3.20
N HIS A 187 -2.58 -2.02 3.44
CA HIS A 187 -3.95 -1.89 2.95
C HIS A 187 -3.99 -1.78 1.42
N GLY A 188 -3.13 -0.96 0.82
CA GLY A 188 -3.02 -0.83 -0.63
C GLY A 188 -2.70 -2.17 -1.31
N ALA A 189 -1.82 -2.98 -0.71
CA ALA A 189 -1.53 -4.33 -1.18
C ALA A 189 -2.77 -5.23 -1.15
N LEU A 190 -3.50 -5.29 -0.03
CA LEU A 190 -4.69 -6.13 0.09
C LEU A 190 -5.83 -5.69 -0.85
N VAL A 191 -5.99 -4.38 -1.10
CA VAL A 191 -6.95 -3.89 -2.09
C VAL A 191 -6.54 -4.28 -3.51
N SER A 192 -5.24 -4.22 -3.82
CA SER A 192 -4.72 -4.72 -5.09
C SER A 192 -5.01 -6.21 -5.23
N ASP A 193 -4.70 -7.02 -4.22
CA ASP A 193 -4.92 -8.47 -4.20
C ASP A 193 -6.41 -8.84 -4.41
N ALA A 194 -7.32 -8.04 -3.85
CA ALA A 194 -8.76 -8.23 -4.05
C ALA A 194 -9.20 -7.92 -5.49
N LEU A 195 -8.57 -6.94 -6.13
CA LEU A 195 -8.87 -6.48 -7.50
C LEU A 195 -8.06 -7.21 -8.58
N ASP A 196 -6.98 -7.90 -8.21
CA ASP A 196 -6.16 -8.71 -9.11
C ASP A 196 -6.99 -9.88 -9.62
N SER A 197 -7.05 -10.02 -10.93
CA SER A 197 -7.82 -11.05 -11.61
C SER A 197 -6.99 -12.16 -12.23
N LEU A 198 -5.66 -12.07 -12.12
CA LEU A 198 -4.76 -13.16 -12.50
C LEU A 198 -4.87 -14.34 -11.53
N VAL A 199 -5.29 -14.10 -10.29
CA VAL A 199 -5.53 -15.15 -9.30
C VAL A 199 -6.96 -15.67 -9.46
N ARG A 200 -7.12 -16.91 -9.97
CA ARG A 200 -8.42 -17.58 -10.20
C ARG A 200 -8.70 -18.69 -9.20
#